data_AF-A0A5E4LQ41-F1
#
_entry.id   AF-A0A5E4LQ41-F1
#
_cell.length_a   1.000
_cell.length_b   1.000
_cell.length_c   1.000
_cell.angle_alpha   90.00
_cell.angle_beta   90.00
_cell.angle_gamma   90.00
#
_symmetry.space_group_name_H-M   'P 1'
#
loop_
_entity.id
_entity.type
_entity.pdbx_description
1 polymer ?
#
loop_
_entity_poly.entity_id
_entity_poly.type
_entity_poly.pdbx_seq_one_letter_code
_entity_poly.pdbx_strand_id
1 'polypeptide(L)'
;MNLRGQAATEELVLLAVVLLVLMAVLAVVVFWPSYVQTVERQESDRFWASAKPFAVNDHNMYPNQMVIELANTEPVTLTITGIYLDGASLNFSNHSVPFTWGSASSRCASGCSMAVLPGQTQIISTASFTTTPANPCVTPDGFAYGNRYKMDLVITYHASDPSALENESATEELVGICSAA
;
A
#
# COMPACT_ATOMS: atom_id res chain seq x y z
N MET A 1 -23.56 51.29 46.30
CA MET A 1 -22.27 50.62 46.01
C MET A 1 -22.48 49.71 44.81
N ASN A 2 -21.86 50.04 43.68
CA ASN A 2 -22.12 49.43 42.37
C ASN A 2 -21.39 48.09 42.21
N LEU A 3 -22.03 47.00 42.65
CA LEU A 3 -21.54 45.62 42.48
C LEU A 3 -21.67 45.08 41.04
N ARG A 4 -22.22 45.88 40.10
CA ARG A 4 -22.48 45.47 38.71
C ARG A 4 -21.23 45.40 37.82
N GLY A 5 -20.12 46.05 38.22
CA GLY A 5 -18.87 46.03 37.44
C GLY A 5 -18.04 44.76 37.64
N GLN A 6 -18.17 44.09 38.79
CA GLN A 6 -17.33 42.93 39.14
C GLN A 6 -17.84 41.62 38.55
N ALA A 7 -19.16 41.48 38.35
CA ALA A 7 -19.74 40.30 37.72
C ALA A 7 -19.36 40.16 36.23
N ALA A 8 -19.19 41.27 35.50
CA ALA A 8 -18.82 41.24 34.09
C ALA A 8 -17.37 40.77 33.85
N THR A 9 -16.47 41.02 34.80
CA THR A 9 -15.07 40.60 34.68
C THR A 9 -14.87 39.11 34.98
N GLU A 10 -15.71 38.50 35.80
CA GLU A 10 -15.64 37.07 36.12
C GLU A 10 -16.09 36.20 34.94
N GLU A 11 -17.18 36.59 34.28
CA GLU A 11 -17.69 35.91 33.08
C GLU A 11 -16.71 36.00 31.90
N LEU A 12 -16.02 37.14 31.74
CA LEU A 12 -14.99 37.29 30.70
C LEU A 12 -13.79 36.36 30.92
N VAL A 13 -13.39 36.16 32.18
CA VAL A 13 -12.28 35.24 32.51
C VAL A 13 -12.71 33.79 32.30
N LEU A 14 -13.91 33.40 32.76
CA LEU A 14 -14.44 32.05 32.54
C LEU A 14 -14.57 31.74 31.04
N LEU A 15 -15.08 32.68 30.25
CA LEU A 15 -15.18 32.54 28.80
C LEU A 15 -13.80 32.32 28.15
N ALA A 16 -12.79 33.09 28.55
CA ALA A 16 -11.43 32.96 28.02
C ALA A 16 -10.81 31.58 28.32
N VAL A 17 -11.02 31.06 29.53
CA VAL A 17 -10.55 29.72 29.92
C VAL A 17 -11.23 28.63 29.09
N VAL A 18 -12.55 28.70 28.91
CA VAL A 18 -13.29 27.73 28.09
C VAL A 18 -12.79 27.75 26.65
N LEU A 19 -12.53 28.93 26.09
CA LEU A 19 -12.02 29.06 24.73
C LEU A 19 -10.61 28.48 24.59
N LEU A 20 -9.74 28.67 25.59
CA LEU A 20 -8.40 28.07 25.63
C LEU A 20 -8.47 26.54 25.67
N VAL A 21 -9.35 25.96 26.51
CA VAL A 21 -9.56 24.51 26.57
C VAL A 21 -10.08 23.99 25.23
N LEU A 22 -11.01 24.70 24.59
CA LEU A 22 -11.57 24.30 23.31
C LEU A 22 -10.50 24.31 22.20
N MET A 23 -9.63 25.31 22.17
CA MET A 23 -8.48 25.31 21.25
C MET A 23 -7.52 24.15 21.50
N ALA A 24 -7.24 23.80 22.76
CA ALA A 24 -6.39 22.66 23.09
C ALA A 24 -7.01 21.33 22.58
N VAL A 25 -8.32 21.15 22.74
CA VAL A 25 -9.03 19.96 22.23
C VAL A 25 -8.97 19.91 20.70
N LEU A 26 -9.22 21.02 20.01
CA LEU A 26 -9.12 21.07 18.55
C LEU A 26 -7.71 20.75 18.06
N ALA A 27 -6.67 21.27 18.73
CA ALA A 27 -5.28 20.97 18.38
C ALA A 27 -4.98 19.48 18.50
N VAL A 28 -5.50 18.81 19.52
CA VAL A 28 -5.35 17.36 19.69
C VAL A 28 -6.13 16.61 18.60
N VAL A 29 -7.39 16.96 18.34
CA VAL A 29 -8.22 16.27 17.32
C VAL A 29 -7.61 16.36 15.93
N VAL A 30 -6.99 17.49 15.56
CA VAL A 30 -6.35 17.67 14.24
C VAL A 30 -5.10 16.80 14.08
N PHE A 31 -4.43 16.39 15.17
CA PHE A 31 -3.18 15.62 15.09
C PHE A 31 -3.39 14.11 14.90
N TRP A 32 -4.52 13.56 15.36
CA TRP A 32 -4.75 12.10 15.41
C TRP A 32 -4.91 11.40 14.05
N PRO A 33 -5.45 12.03 12.97
CA PRO A 33 -5.61 11.36 11.68
C PRO A 33 -4.30 10.82 11.09
N SER A 34 -3.17 11.48 11.37
CA SER A 34 -1.87 11.08 10.82
C SER A 34 -1.29 9.82 11.49
N TYR A 35 -1.65 9.53 12.74
CA TYR A 35 -1.13 8.38 13.47
C TYR A 35 -1.74 7.07 12.98
N VAL A 36 -3.06 7.07 12.75
CA VAL A 36 -3.81 5.88 12.27
C VAL A 36 -3.25 5.37 10.94
N GLN A 37 -2.85 6.27 10.05
CA GLN A 37 -2.32 5.93 8.73
C GLN A 37 -1.01 5.15 8.78
N THR A 38 -0.15 5.48 9.75
CA THR A 38 1.15 4.80 9.90
C THR A 38 0.97 3.39 10.43
N VAL A 39 -0.02 3.19 11.32
CA VAL A 39 -0.30 1.88 11.93
C VAL A 39 -0.87 0.92 10.89
N GLU A 40 -1.89 1.32 10.13
CA GLU A 40 -2.50 0.47 9.11
C GLU A 40 -1.47 0.02 8.05
N ARG A 41 -0.57 0.93 7.64
CA ARG A 41 0.53 0.58 6.74
C ARG A 41 1.48 -0.43 7.40
N GLN A 42 1.92 -0.19 8.64
CA GLN A 42 2.81 -1.12 9.34
C GLN A 42 2.19 -2.52 9.53
N GLU A 43 0.89 -2.59 9.77
CA GLU A 43 0.16 -3.86 9.88
C GLU A 43 0.11 -4.58 8.53
N SER A 44 -0.23 -3.86 7.46
CA SER A 44 -0.22 -4.38 6.09
C SER A 44 1.18 -4.86 5.67
N ASP A 45 2.22 -4.03 5.84
CA ASP A 45 3.62 -4.36 5.54
C ASP A 45 4.07 -5.62 6.31
N ARG A 46 3.70 -5.73 7.59
CA ARG A 46 4.05 -6.88 8.42
C ARG A 46 3.32 -8.15 8.00
N PHE A 47 2.03 -8.04 7.67
CA PHE A 47 1.26 -9.16 7.14
C PHE A 47 1.94 -9.68 5.87
N TRP A 48 2.15 -8.81 4.90
CA TRP A 48 2.70 -9.19 3.61
C TRP A 48 4.15 -9.66 3.66
N ALA A 49 5.00 -9.14 4.55
CA ALA A 49 6.36 -9.62 4.73
C ALA A 49 6.45 -11.06 5.24
N SER A 50 5.39 -11.57 5.87
CA SER A 50 5.30 -12.95 6.39
C SER A 50 4.28 -13.82 5.64
N ALA A 51 3.64 -13.26 4.61
CA ALA A 51 2.68 -13.97 3.80
C ALA A 51 3.36 -15.12 3.04
N LYS A 52 2.58 -16.20 2.86
CA LYS A 52 2.99 -17.36 2.09
C LYS A 52 2.04 -17.55 0.91
N PRO A 53 2.57 -18.00 -0.24
CA PRO A 53 3.96 -18.39 -0.45
C PRO A 53 4.87 -17.24 -0.91
N PHE A 54 4.28 -16.09 -1.25
CA PHE A 54 5.00 -14.87 -1.58
C PHE A 54 4.95 -13.88 -0.44
N ALA A 55 6.12 -13.40 -0.03
CA ALA A 55 6.23 -12.22 0.82
C ALA A 55 6.30 -10.96 -0.06
N VAL A 56 5.58 -9.89 0.31
CA VAL A 56 5.80 -8.56 -0.29
C VAL A 56 6.70 -7.78 0.66
N ASN A 57 7.92 -7.49 0.23
CA ASN A 57 8.92 -6.81 1.05
C ASN A 57 8.83 -5.29 0.94
N ASP A 58 8.45 -4.79 -0.25
CA ASP A 58 8.26 -3.37 -0.51
C ASP A 58 7.21 -3.19 -1.61
N HIS A 59 6.51 -2.07 -1.57
CA HIS A 59 5.54 -1.67 -2.57
C HIS A 59 5.45 -0.16 -2.63
N ASN A 60 5.46 0.36 -3.86
CA ASN A 60 5.34 1.78 -4.09
C ASN A 60 4.44 2.04 -5.30
N MET A 61 3.51 2.98 -5.12
CA MET A 61 2.59 3.39 -6.17
C MET A 61 2.98 4.76 -6.70
N TYR A 62 3.16 4.80 -8.01
CA TYR A 62 3.43 5.99 -8.78
C TYR A 62 2.20 6.33 -9.66
N PRO A 63 2.12 7.55 -10.17
CA PRO A 63 1.19 7.99 -11.21
C PRO A 63 0.72 6.96 -12.25
N ASN A 64 1.64 6.19 -12.84
CA ASN A 64 1.36 5.32 -13.99
C ASN A 64 1.88 3.88 -13.81
N GLN A 65 2.42 3.57 -12.64
CA GLN A 65 3.08 2.28 -12.39
C GLN A 65 3.00 1.95 -10.91
N MET A 66 2.93 0.66 -10.60
CA MET A 66 3.12 0.17 -9.26
C MET A 66 4.33 -0.75 -9.25
N VAL A 67 5.23 -0.51 -8.31
CA VAL A 67 6.39 -1.36 -8.08
C VAL A 67 6.10 -2.19 -6.85
N ILE A 68 6.19 -3.51 -6.97
CA ILE A 68 5.98 -4.47 -5.90
C ILE A 68 7.22 -5.37 -5.86
N GLU A 69 7.83 -5.53 -4.70
CA GLU A 69 8.93 -6.45 -4.46
C GLU A 69 8.39 -7.72 -3.81
N LEU A 70 8.34 -8.81 -4.57
CA LEU A 70 7.90 -10.12 -4.11
C LEU A 70 9.10 -11.03 -3.79
N ALA A 71 9.04 -11.82 -2.74
CA ALA A 71 10.01 -12.87 -2.46
C ALA A 71 9.32 -14.22 -2.30
N ASN A 72 9.88 -15.26 -2.92
CA ASN A 72 9.39 -16.63 -2.70
C ASN A 72 9.97 -17.18 -1.38
N THR A 73 9.07 -17.45 -0.44
CA THR A 73 9.40 -17.97 0.89
C THR A 73 9.39 -19.49 0.97
N GLU A 74 8.90 -20.16 -0.07
CA GLU A 74 8.77 -21.61 -0.13
C GLU A 74 10.00 -22.28 -0.81
N PRO A 75 10.28 -23.56 -0.49
CA PRO A 75 11.41 -24.30 -1.07
C PRO A 75 11.13 -24.80 -2.50
N VAL A 76 9.98 -24.47 -3.08
CA VAL A 76 9.57 -24.88 -4.44
C VAL A 76 9.60 -23.69 -5.39
N THR A 77 9.77 -23.94 -6.69
CA THR A 77 9.68 -22.88 -7.69
C THR A 77 8.21 -22.55 -7.93
N LEU A 78 7.87 -21.28 -7.81
CA LEU A 78 6.50 -20.79 -8.01
C LEU A 78 6.45 -19.95 -9.27
N THR A 79 5.39 -20.10 -10.03
CA THR A 79 5.24 -19.42 -11.30
C THR A 79 4.04 -18.48 -11.25
N ILE A 80 4.27 -17.17 -11.21
CA ILE A 80 3.19 -16.18 -11.15
C ILE A 80 2.47 -16.17 -12.51
N THR A 81 1.15 -16.36 -12.48
CA THR A 81 0.26 -16.35 -13.65
C THR A 81 -0.51 -15.06 -13.78
N GLY A 82 -0.72 -14.34 -12.69
CA GLY A 82 -1.47 -13.10 -12.66
C GLY A 82 -1.31 -12.36 -11.35
N ILE A 83 -1.40 -11.03 -11.43
CA ILE A 83 -1.52 -10.16 -10.29
C ILE A 83 -2.73 -9.26 -10.56
N TYR A 84 -3.62 -9.17 -9.59
CA TYR A 84 -4.81 -8.34 -9.66
C TYR A 84 -4.78 -7.34 -8.50
N LEU A 85 -5.17 -6.09 -8.80
CA LEU A 85 -5.41 -5.04 -7.82
C LEU A 85 -6.87 -4.62 -7.92
N ASP A 86 -7.60 -4.68 -6.81
CA ASP A 86 -9.04 -4.37 -6.77
C ASP A 86 -9.84 -5.06 -7.89
N GLY A 87 -9.49 -6.32 -8.16
CA GLY A 87 -10.12 -7.14 -9.19
C GLY A 87 -9.69 -6.84 -10.63
N ALA A 88 -8.83 -5.85 -10.88
CA ALA A 88 -8.28 -5.60 -12.20
C ALA A 88 -6.93 -6.24 -12.40
N SER A 89 -6.78 -6.91 -13.54
CA SER A 89 -5.51 -7.54 -13.92
C SER A 89 -4.46 -6.48 -14.22
N LEU A 90 -3.28 -6.62 -13.61
CA LEU A 90 -2.12 -5.84 -13.99
C LEU A 90 -1.48 -6.45 -15.23
N ASN A 91 -1.43 -5.65 -16.29
CA ASN A 91 -0.72 -6.04 -17.51
C ASN A 91 0.78 -5.83 -17.30
N PHE A 92 1.57 -6.88 -17.54
CA PHE A 92 3.03 -6.80 -17.47
C PHE A 92 3.58 -6.22 -18.78
N SER A 93 4.09 -4.98 -18.76
CA SER A 93 4.80 -4.40 -19.91
C SER A 93 6.27 -4.79 -19.90
N ASN A 94 6.60 -5.74 -20.79
CA ASN A 94 7.87 -6.01 -21.46
C ASN A 94 9.15 -5.38 -20.87
N HIS A 95 9.87 -6.14 -20.05
CA HIS A 95 11.33 -6.08 -20.03
C HIS A 95 11.84 -7.43 -19.53
N SER A 96 12.66 -8.14 -20.30
CA SER A 96 13.38 -9.34 -19.81
C SER A 96 14.84 -8.97 -19.59
N VAL A 97 15.35 -9.15 -18.37
CA VAL A 97 16.79 -9.10 -18.09
C VAL A 97 17.17 -10.48 -17.53
N PRO A 98 18.24 -11.11 -18.01
CA PRO A 98 18.66 -12.41 -17.49
C PRO A 98 18.97 -12.33 -15.99
N PHE A 99 18.50 -13.35 -15.27
CA PHE A 99 18.64 -13.50 -13.84
C PHE A 99 20.08 -13.90 -13.48
N THR A 100 20.70 -13.18 -12.55
CA THR A 100 21.96 -13.58 -11.91
C THR A 100 21.73 -13.69 -10.41
N TRP A 101 22.20 -14.79 -9.83
CA TRP A 101 22.09 -15.11 -8.40
C TRP A 101 22.53 -13.90 -7.54
N GLY A 102 21.69 -13.49 -6.60
CA GLY A 102 21.98 -12.36 -5.70
C GLY A 102 21.56 -10.97 -6.19
N SER A 103 20.82 -10.89 -7.31
CA SER A 103 20.23 -9.62 -7.79
C SER A 103 18.71 -9.67 -7.71
N ALA A 104 18.10 -8.81 -6.90
CA ALA A 104 16.66 -8.64 -6.81
C ALA A 104 16.14 -7.94 -8.07
N SER A 105 15.99 -8.66 -9.19
CA SER A 105 15.23 -8.14 -10.33
C SER A 105 14.72 -9.29 -11.18
N SER A 106 13.41 -9.35 -11.33
CA SER A 106 12.77 -10.19 -12.34
C SER A 106 11.66 -9.36 -12.98
N ARG A 107 11.81 -9.16 -14.27
CA ARG A 107 10.78 -8.54 -15.09
C ARG A 107 10.39 -9.59 -16.12
N CYS A 108 9.09 -9.79 -16.28
CA CYS A 108 8.55 -10.75 -17.22
C CYS A 108 7.59 -10.05 -18.15
N ALA A 109 7.63 -10.46 -19.42
CA ALA A 109 6.79 -9.92 -20.47
C ALA A 109 5.38 -10.55 -20.41
N SER A 110 4.40 -9.86 -20.99
CA SER A 110 3.00 -10.33 -21.08
C SER A 110 2.92 -11.78 -21.58
N GLY A 111 2.17 -12.62 -20.87
CA GLY A 111 1.99 -14.04 -21.22
C GLY A 111 3.14 -14.95 -20.83
N CYS A 112 4.18 -14.43 -20.18
CA CYS A 112 5.21 -15.25 -19.56
C CYS A 112 4.93 -15.43 -18.06
N SER A 113 5.10 -16.67 -17.64
CA SER A 113 4.85 -17.13 -16.29
C SER A 113 6.13 -16.88 -15.46
N MET A 114 6.07 -16.07 -14.39
CA MET A 114 7.30 -15.68 -13.66
C MET A 114 7.72 -16.75 -12.68
N ALA A 115 8.77 -17.52 -13.01
CA ALA A 115 9.37 -18.44 -12.05
C ALA A 115 10.14 -17.66 -10.98
N VAL A 116 9.68 -17.75 -9.73
CA VAL A 116 10.35 -17.27 -8.53
C VAL A 116 11.02 -18.45 -7.85
N LEU A 117 12.35 -18.47 -7.88
CA LEU A 117 13.14 -19.51 -7.25
C LEU A 117 13.09 -19.36 -5.71
N PRO A 118 13.28 -20.45 -4.96
CA PRO A 118 13.32 -20.42 -3.50
C PRO A 118 14.32 -19.40 -2.96
N GLY A 119 13.88 -18.56 -2.02
CA GLY A 119 14.72 -17.57 -1.34
C GLY A 119 15.20 -16.43 -2.24
N GLN A 120 14.63 -16.25 -3.44
CA GLN A 120 14.92 -15.11 -4.30
C GLN A 120 13.85 -14.03 -4.15
N THR A 121 14.31 -12.79 -4.23
CA THR A 121 13.48 -11.59 -4.27
C THR A 121 13.38 -11.06 -5.71
N GLN A 122 12.20 -10.59 -6.07
CA GLN A 122 11.76 -10.27 -7.41
C GLN A 122 11.03 -8.92 -7.40
N ILE A 123 11.66 -7.89 -7.98
CA ILE A 123 11.05 -6.58 -8.15
C ILE A 123 10.20 -6.58 -9.41
N ILE A 124 8.88 -6.54 -9.23
CA ILE A 124 7.90 -6.46 -10.29
C ILE A 124 7.48 -5.00 -10.43
N SER A 125 7.94 -4.38 -11.51
CA SER A 125 7.43 -3.09 -11.96
C SER A 125 6.26 -3.37 -12.90
N THR A 126 5.05 -3.24 -12.38
CA THR A 126 3.82 -3.43 -13.16
C THR A 126 3.47 -2.16 -13.92
N ALA A 127 2.89 -2.35 -15.10
CA ALA A 127 2.64 -1.28 -16.04
C ALA A 127 1.17 -0.87 -16.09
N SER A 128 0.97 0.45 -16.11
CA SER A 128 -0.18 1.22 -16.61
C SER A 128 -1.56 0.60 -16.37
N PHE A 129 -2.24 1.13 -15.35
CA PHE A 129 -3.69 1.01 -15.21
C PHE A 129 -4.37 1.48 -16.50
N THR A 130 -5.01 0.56 -17.24
CA THR A 130 -5.64 0.84 -18.55
C THR A 130 -7.10 1.27 -18.42
N THR A 131 -7.44 1.89 -17.30
CA THR A 131 -8.78 2.31 -16.84
C THR A 131 -9.55 1.22 -16.08
N THR A 132 -9.97 1.60 -14.87
CA THR A 132 -10.72 0.84 -13.85
C THR A 132 -10.01 -0.40 -13.29
N PRO A 133 -9.57 -0.35 -12.02
CA PRO A 133 -10.00 0.51 -10.92
C PRO A 133 -9.26 1.85 -11.02
N ALA A 134 -9.85 2.91 -10.47
CA ALA A 134 -9.23 4.24 -10.51
C ALA A 134 -7.90 4.18 -9.77
N ASN A 135 -6.79 4.55 -10.43
CA ASN A 135 -5.52 4.69 -9.72
C ASN A 135 -5.74 5.72 -8.59
N PRO A 136 -5.64 5.34 -7.31
CA PRO A 136 -5.91 6.23 -6.17
C PRO A 136 -4.92 7.42 -6.11
N CYS A 137 -3.81 7.32 -6.84
CA CYS A 137 -2.84 8.40 -7.00
C CYS A 137 -3.21 9.41 -8.09
N VAL A 138 -4.28 9.18 -8.84
CA VAL A 138 -4.81 10.06 -9.88
C VAL A 138 -6.15 10.63 -9.41
N THR A 139 -6.18 11.93 -9.16
CA THR A 139 -7.41 12.69 -8.91
C THR A 139 -7.86 13.40 -10.20
N PRO A 140 -9.13 13.83 -10.31
CA PRO A 140 -9.60 14.61 -11.46
C PRO A 140 -8.75 15.86 -11.76
N ASP A 141 -8.11 16.42 -10.73
CA ASP A 141 -7.30 17.65 -10.82
C ASP A 141 -5.78 17.39 -10.97
N GLY A 142 -5.36 16.12 -11.10
CA GLY A 142 -3.96 15.73 -11.27
C GLY A 142 -3.47 14.65 -10.29
N PHE A 143 -2.15 14.55 -10.11
CA PHE A 143 -1.54 13.58 -9.21
C PHE A 143 -1.61 14.05 -7.77
N ALA A 144 -2.04 13.16 -6.89
CA ALA A 144 -2.15 13.46 -5.48
C ALA A 144 -1.09 12.68 -4.70
N TYR A 145 0.14 13.19 -4.74
CA TYR A 145 1.23 12.70 -3.90
C TYR A 145 0.83 12.81 -2.42
N GLY A 146 1.18 11.79 -1.64
CA GLY A 146 0.75 11.73 -0.24
C GLY A 146 -0.68 11.18 -0.06
N ASN A 147 -1.45 10.98 -1.14
CA ASN A 147 -2.72 10.28 -1.01
C ASN A 147 -2.51 8.82 -0.64
N ARG A 148 -3.50 8.29 0.07
CA ARG A 148 -3.55 6.91 0.50
C ARG A 148 -4.06 6.03 -0.62
N TYR A 149 -3.52 4.83 -0.70
CA TYR A 149 -4.14 3.75 -1.43
C TYR A 149 -4.41 2.57 -0.52
N LYS A 150 -5.49 1.89 -0.84
CA LYS A 150 -6.03 0.72 -0.17
C LYS A 150 -6.57 -0.17 -1.28
N MET A 151 -5.89 -1.26 -1.57
CA MET A 151 -6.24 -2.15 -2.69
C MET A 151 -6.13 -3.61 -2.32
N ASP A 152 -7.03 -4.43 -2.85
CA ASP A 152 -6.98 -5.87 -2.72
C ASP A 152 -5.91 -6.41 -3.68
N LEU A 153 -4.81 -6.94 -3.13
CA LEU A 153 -3.77 -7.60 -3.92
C LEU A 153 -4.09 -9.10 -4.00
N VAL A 154 -4.30 -9.59 -5.21
CA VAL A 154 -4.48 -11.01 -5.50
C VAL A 154 -3.36 -11.50 -6.39
N ILE A 155 -2.56 -12.45 -5.90
CA ILE A 155 -1.49 -13.09 -6.67
C ILE A 155 -1.94 -14.50 -7.02
N THR A 156 -2.02 -14.82 -8.31
CA THR A 156 -2.28 -16.18 -8.78
C THR A 156 -0.97 -16.80 -9.27
N TYR A 157 -0.74 -18.07 -8.91
CA TYR A 157 0.49 -18.78 -9.24
C TYR A 157 0.27 -20.28 -9.46
N HIS A 158 1.28 -20.93 -10.03
CA HIS A 158 1.41 -22.38 -10.13
C HIS A 158 2.73 -22.85 -9.52
N ALA A 159 2.68 -23.87 -8.67
CA ALA A 159 3.88 -24.57 -8.22
C ALA A 159 4.42 -25.47 -9.34
N SER A 160 5.74 -25.66 -9.41
CA SER A 160 6.38 -26.57 -10.36
C SER A 160 6.11 -28.06 -10.08
N ASP A 161 5.60 -28.39 -8.88
CA ASP A 161 5.25 -29.75 -8.51
C ASP A 161 3.82 -30.10 -8.96
N PRO A 162 3.62 -31.10 -9.83
CA PRO A 162 2.30 -31.49 -10.34
C PRO A 162 1.35 -32.02 -9.26
N SER A 163 1.84 -32.32 -8.05
CA SER A 163 0.99 -32.75 -6.92
C SER A 163 0.30 -31.60 -6.17
N ALA A 164 0.70 -30.35 -6.43
CA ALA A 164 0.19 -29.14 -5.77
C ALA A 164 -0.49 -28.16 -6.76
N LEU A 165 -1.24 -28.70 -7.72
CA LEU A 165 -1.98 -27.94 -8.75
C LEU A 165 -3.24 -27.24 -8.20
N GLU A 166 -3.15 -26.61 -7.04
CA GLU A 166 -4.21 -25.73 -6.56
C GLU A 166 -3.83 -24.28 -6.86
N ASN A 167 -4.73 -23.58 -7.56
CA ASN A 167 -4.63 -22.14 -7.72
C ASN A 167 -4.92 -21.51 -6.36
N GLU A 168 -3.87 -21.26 -5.61
CA GLU A 168 -3.95 -20.55 -4.35
C GLU A 168 -3.88 -19.04 -4.61
N SER A 169 -4.67 -18.28 -3.85
CA SER A 169 -4.72 -16.82 -3.91
C SER A 169 -4.59 -16.27 -2.51
N ALA A 170 -3.54 -15.50 -2.26
CA ALA A 170 -3.52 -14.60 -1.11
C ALA A 170 -4.36 -13.38 -1.46
N THR A 171 -5.29 -13.00 -0.58
CA THR A 171 -6.08 -11.77 -0.69
C THR A 171 -5.97 -11.07 0.65
N GLU A 172 -5.30 -9.94 0.66
CA GLU A 172 -5.32 -9.01 1.77
C GLU A 172 -5.22 -7.60 1.19
N GLU A 173 -5.49 -6.64 2.05
CA GLU A 173 -5.40 -5.24 1.72
C GLU A 173 -3.94 -4.77 1.72
N LEU A 174 -3.54 -4.17 0.61
CA LEU A 174 -2.27 -3.47 0.49
C LEU A 174 -2.50 -1.99 0.75
N VAL A 175 -1.89 -1.48 1.81
CA VAL A 175 -2.03 -0.08 2.24
C VAL A 175 -0.72 0.65 1.99
N GLY A 176 -0.81 1.85 1.41
CA GLY A 176 0.37 2.68 1.18
C GLY A 176 0.06 4.13 0.83
N ILE A 177 1.12 4.84 0.43
CA ILE A 177 1.09 6.25 0.09
C ILE A 177 1.62 6.43 -1.34
N CYS A 178 0.91 7.24 -2.14
CA CYS A 178 1.32 7.63 -3.47
C CYS A 178 2.63 8.43 -3.45
N SER A 179 3.65 7.94 -4.17
CA SER A 179 4.97 8.54 -4.20
C SER A 179 5.21 9.39 -5.46
N ALA A 180 6.10 10.37 -5.32
CA ALA A 180 6.64 11.12 -6.46
C ALA A 180 7.57 10.21 -7.27
N ALA A 181 7.38 10.22 -8.59
CA ALA A 181 8.17 9.44 -9.54
C ALA A 181 9.64 9.90 -9.59
#